data_AF-A0AAN1UCK2-F1
#
_entry.id   AF-A0AAN1UCK2-F1
#
_cell.length_a   1.000
_cell.length_b   1.000
_cell.length_c   1.000
_cell.angle_alpha   90.00
_cell.angle_beta   90.00
_cell.angle_gamma   90.00
#
_symmetry.space_group_name_H-M   'P 1'
#
loop_
_entity.id
_entity.type
_entity.pdbx_description
1 polymer ?
#
loop_
_entity_poly.entity_id
_entity_poly.type
_entity_poly.pdbx_seq_one_letter_code
_entity_poly.pdbx_strand_id
1 'polypeptide(L)'
;MSLWSSVKFAQRYAQLPKVFYRLVTPQPLDNSRWVIWNGELAQGFALPKHADDPQLLSVFSGAEPFSAFKPLAMKYAGHQFGVYNPDLGDGRGLLLGEMQNQQGQWFDIHLKGAGLTPFSRMGDGRAVLRSTLREYLCSEAMAALGIETTRALGMMVSDTPVYREQVEQGACLIRLAQTHIRFGHFEHFFYTEQYDELRLLADNVIEWYLPDCLHQPKPYLAMFEQVVAKTATMIAQWQAVGFAHGVMNTDNMSILGQTFDYGPFGFLDDYEPGYICNHSDYQGRYAFDQQPRVALWNLSALAHALSPLIERDDLELALAQYEPTLGKVFSQLMRQKLGLLSQQEGDSELFNAMFALLAENHTDYTRFFRTLSQLDREDEQTVIDLFIDRDAAHGWLSRYLERVAMEQTASGEAKSAQQRCEQMRAVNPKYILRNYLAQQAIDKAQQGDFSEVHTLAKLLKNPYDEQAEMEAYAHLPPEWGKKMVISCSS
;
A
#
# COMPACT_ATOMS: atom_id res chain seq x y z
N MET A 1 -2.96 -32.36 17.69
CA MET A 1 -4.11 -31.50 17.36
C MET A 1 -3.92 -31.04 15.92
N SER A 2 -5.01 -30.89 15.15
CA SER A 2 -4.93 -30.38 13.78
C SER A 2 -4.29 -28.98 13.78
N LEU A 3 -3.45 -28.68 12.79
CA LEU A 3 -2.84 -27.36 12.60
C LEU A 3 -3.87 -26.22 12.65
N TRP A 4 -5.08 -26.50 12.17
CA TRP A 4 -6.15 -25.53 12.01
C TRP A 4 -7.03 -25.36 13.24
N SER A 5 -6.87 -26.16 14.30
CA SER A 5 -7.83 -26.19 15.42
C SER A 5 -7.92 -24.89 16.21
N SER A 6 -6.87 -24.05 16.13
CA SER A 6 -6.80 -22.76 16.82
C SER A 6 -7.11 -21.57 15.92
N VAL A 7 -7.33 -21.81 14.61
CA VAL A 7 -7.64 -20.76 13.63
C VAL A 7 -9.15 -20.66 13.47
N LYS A 8 -9.68 -19.45 13.57
CA LYS A 8 -11.11 -19.19 13.33
C LYS A 8 -11.30 -18.72 11.90
N PHE A 9 -12.11 -19.45 11.15
CA PHE A 9 -12.45 -19.13 9.76
C PHE A 9 -13.90 -18.67 9.63
N ALA A 10 -14.16 -17.82 8.64
CA ALA A 10 -15.49 -17.41 8.22
C ALA A 10 -15.59 -17.31 6.69
N GLN A 11 -16.81 -17.16 6.19
CA GLN A 11 -17.14 -17.03 4.77
C GLN A 11 -18.28 -16.01 4.60
N ARG A 12 -18.16 -14.82 5.22
CA ARG A 12 -19.22 -13.79 5.27
C ARG A 12 -19.57 -13.30 3.87
N TYR A 13 -18.57 -12.99 3.04
CA TYR A 13 -18.81 -12.57 1.65
C TYR A 13 -19.52 -13.64 0.82
N ALA A 14 -19.25 -14.92 1.07
CA ALA A 14 -19.90 -16.03 0.39
C ALA A 14 -21.38 -16.25 0.79
N GLN A 15 -21.88 -15.51 1.80
CA GLN A 15 -23.30 -15.48 2.14
C GLN A 15 -24.09 -14.42 1.34
N LEU A 16 -23.39 -13.51 0.65
CA LEU A 16 -24.04 -12.54 -0.23
C LEU A 16 -24.71 -13.22 -1.43
N PRO A 17 -25.70 -12.56 -2.07
CA PRO A 17 -26.30 -13.07 -3.30
C PRO A 17 -25.26 -13.39 -4.39
N LYS A 18 -25.56 -14.37 -5.24
CA LYS A 18 -24.64 -14.82 -6.29
C LYS A 18 -24.27 -13.75 -7.32
N VAL A 19 -24.92 -12.60 -7.34
CA VAL A 19 -24.55 -11.52 -8.25
C VAL A 19 -23.22 -10.84 -7.84
N PHE A 20 -22.84 -10.91 -6.57
CA PHE A 20 -21.58 -10.37 -6.04
C PHE A 20 -20.34 -11.15 -6.46
N TYR A 21 -20.48 -12.43 -6.83
CA TYR A 21 -19.33 -13.30 -7.07
C TYR A 21 -19.64 -14.49 -7.97
N ARG A 22 -18.60 -15.26 -8.30
CA ARG A 22 -18.72 -16.62 -8.83
C ARG A 22 -17.89 -17.57 -7.98
N LEU A 23 -18.45 -18.72 -7.61
CA LEU A 23 -17.67 -19.79 -6.98
C LEU A 23 -16.72 -20.36 -8.03
N VAL A 24 -15.44 -20.48 -7.68
CA VAL A 24 -14.40 -20.95 -8.60
C VAL A 24 -13.43 -21.82 -7.81
N THR A 25 -13.15 -23.02 -8.28
CA THR A 25 -12.11 -23.86 -7.70
C THR A 25 -10.74 -23.35 -8.15
N PRO A 26 -9.77 -23.13 -7.24
CA PRO A 26 -8.40 -22.79 -7.64
C PRO A 26 -7.83 -23.83 -8.61
N GLN A 27 -7.02 -23.37 -9.56
CA GLN A 27 -6.29 -24.23 -10.48
C GLN A 27 -4.84 -24.29 -9.99
N PRO A 28 -4.40 -25.36 -9.31
CA PRO A 28 -3.06 -25.40 -8.73
C PRO A 28 -1.97 -25.28 -9.80
N LEU A 29 -0.78 -24.85 -9.36
CA LEU A 29 0.44 -24.79 -10.17
C LEU A 29 1.31 -26.02 -9.92
N ASP A 30 2.08 -26.43 -10.93
CA ASP A 30 2.93 -27.61 -10.91
C ASP A 30 4.12 -27.43 -9.98
N ASN A 31 4.34 -28.40 -9.07
CA ASN A 31 5.49 -28.41 -8.15
C ASN A 31 5.64 -27.09 -7.37
N SER A 32 4.51 -26.59 -6.83
CA SER A 32 4.48 -25.38 -6.02
C SER A 32 5.36 -25.53 -4.78
N ARG A 33 6.13 -24.49 -4.45
CA ARG A 33 7.04 -24.43 -3.30
C ARG A 33 7.05 -23.05 -2.67
N TRP A 34 7.24 -22.97 -1.36
CA TRP A 34 7.39 -21.69 -0.67
C TRP A 34 8.64 -20.95 -1.15
N VAL A 35 8.47 -19.68 -1.51
CA VAL A 35 9.58 -18.72 -1.61
C VAL A 35 9.80 -18.10 -0.24
N ILE A 36 8.73 -17.63 0.40
CA ILE A 36 8.79 -17.03 1.73
C ILE A 36 7.46 -17.20 2.47
N TRP A 37 7.54 -17.38 3.78
CA TRP A 37 6.41 -17.43 4.71
C TRP A 37 6.58 -16.36 5.78
N ASN A 38 5.56 -15.54 5.99
CA ASN A 38 5.57 -14.47 6.97
C ASN A 38 5.19 -15.00 8.35
N GLY A 39 6.16 -15.61 9.02
CA GLY A 39 5.96 -16.28 10.31
C GLY A 39 5.41 -15.38 11.43
N GLU A 40 5.81 -14.11 11.48
CA GLU A 40 5.33 -13.16 12.50
C GLU A 40 3.87 -12.78 12.25
N LEU A 41 3.49 -12.51 10.99
CA LEU A 41 2.10 -12.26 10.62
C LEU A 41 1.24 -13.51 10.89
N ALA A 42 1.73 -14.70 10.52
CA ALA A 42 1.06 -15.97 10.73
C ALA A 42 0.71 -16.22 12.21
N GLN A 43 1.63 -15.93 13.14
CA GLN A 43 1.37 -16.07 14.56
C GLN A 43 0.19 -15.21 15.04
N GLY A 44 0.01 -14.01 14.45
CA GLY A 44 -1.14 -13.14 14.70
C GLY A 44 -2.50 -13.76 14.34
N PHE A 45 -2.52 -14.83 13.55
CA PHE A 45 -3.71 -15.60 13.15
C PHE A 45 -3.72 -17.02 13.72
N ALA A 46 -2.89 -17.29 14.73
CA ALA A 46 -2.70 -18.61 15.32
C ALA A 46 -2.21 -19.69 14.32
N LEU A 47 -1.59 -19.27 13.22
CA LEU A 47 -0.84 -20.12 12.31
C LEU A 47 0.61 -20.29 12.81
N PRO A 48 1.32 -21.36 12.40
CA PRO A 48 2.68 -21.58 12.87
C PRO A 48 3.65 -20.55 12.30
N LYS A 49 4.70 -20.28 13.08
CA LYS A 49 5.78 -19.37 12.68
C LYS A 49 6.57 -19.89 11.46
N HIS A 50 6.67 -21.21 11.32
CA HIS A 50 7.36 -21.87 10.22
C HIS A 50 6.35 -22.70 9.41
N ALA A 51 6.53 -22.75 8.09
CA ALA A 51 5.65 -23.47 7.17
C ALA A 51 6.14 -24.89 6.88
N ASP A 52 6.54 -25.62 7.93
CA ASP A 52 7.14 -26.95 7.82
C ASP A 52 6.10 -28.05 7.54
N ASP A 53 4.83 -27.81 7.91
CA ASP A 53 3.73 -28.73 7.65
C ASP A 53 3.30 -28.65 6.17
N PRO A 54 3.41 -29.75 5.40
CA PRO A 54 3.03 -29.77 3.99
C PRO A 54 1.56 -29.39 3.74
N GLN A 55 0.67 -29.55 4.73
CA GLN A 55 -0.74 -29.16 4.60
C GLN A 55 -0.92 -27.65 4.40
N LEU A 56 -0.03 -26.81 4.93
CA LEU A 56 -0.10 -25.36 4.69
C LEU A 56 0.04 -25.07 3.21
N LEU A 57 1.04 -25.67 2.59
CA LEU A 57 1.34 -25.46 1.17
C LEU A 57 0.19 -25.99 0.31
N SER A 58 -0.31 -27.21 0.58
CA SER A 58 -1.37 -27.81 -0.23
C SER A 58 -2.68 -27.02 -0.15
N VAL A 59 -3.07 -26.55 1.03
CA VAL A 59 -4.29 -25.76 1.25
C VAL A 59 -4.18 -24.37 0.63
N PHE A 60 -3.09 -23.63 0.92
CA PHE A 60 -2.97 -22.25 0.44
C PHE A 60 -2.57 -22.13 -1.04
N SER A 61 -1.95 -23.15 -1.63
CA SER A 61 -1.72 -23.19 -3.10
C SER A 61 -2.98 -23.56 -3.88
N GLY A 62 -4.03 -24.03 -3.20
CA GLY A 62 -5.24 -24.55 -3.83
C GLY A 62 -5.08 -25.96 -4.42
N ALA A 63 -4.01 -26.68 -4.06
CA ALA A 63 -3.79 -28.06 -4.49
C ALA A 63 -4.74 -29.05 -3.79
N GLU A 64 -5.11 -28.77 -2.54
CA GLU A 64 -6.07 -29.56 -1.78
C GLU A 64 -7.28 -28.73 -1.35
N PRO A 65 -8.50 -29.29 -1.44
CA PRO A 65 -9.69 -28.62 -0.94
C PRO A 65 -9.64 -28.54 0.59
N PHE A 66 -10.01 -27.39 1.14
CA PHE A 66 -10.11 -27.17 2.57
C PHE A 66 -11.53 -26.77 2.94
N SER A 67 -12.18 -27.52 3.84
CA SER A 67 -13.60 -27.35 4.14
C SER A 67 -13.95 -25.98 4.73
N ALA A 68 -12.99 -25.28 5.33
CA ALA A 68 -13.20 -23.93 5.84
C ALA A 68 -13.14 -22.86 4.73
N PHE A 69 -12.67 -23.21 3.52
CA PHE A 69 -12.64 -22.32 2.37
C PHE A 69 -13.82 -22.56 1.45
N LYS A 70 -14.32 -21.48 0.86
CA LYS A 70 -15.33 -21.49 -0.20
C LYS A 70 -14.88 -20.50 -1.28
N PRO A 71 -13.87 -20.90 -2.08
CA PRO A 71 -13.19 -19.96 -2.96
C PRO A 71 -14.14 -19.32 -3.98
N LEU A 72 -14.03 -18.00 -4.11
CA LEU A 72 -14.86 -17.19 -4.99
C LEU A 72 -14.05 -16.09 -5.67
N ALA A 73 -14.48 -15.72 -6.87
CA ALA A 73 -14.03 -14.53 -7.58
C ALA A 73 -15.08 -13.44 -7.39
N MET A 74 -14.71 -12.26 -6.89
CA MET A 74 -15.62 -11.13 -6.68
C MET A 74 -15.88 -10.41 -8.01
N LYS A 75 -17.12 -9.95 -8.22
CA LYS A 75 -17.49 -9.11 -9.36
C LYS A 75 -17.42 -7.63 -8.96
N TYR A 76 -16.73 -6.85 -9.78
CA TYR A 76 -16.69 -5.40 -9.69
C TYR A 76 -16.52 -4.77 -11.09
N ALA A 77 -16.59 -3.45 -11.13
CA ALA A 77 -16.29 -2.61 -12.29
C ALA A 77 -15.28 -1.54 -11.85
N GLY A 78 -15.00 -0.54 -12.68
CA GLY A 78 -14.20 0.60 -12.25
C GLY A 78 -13.78 1.50 -13.40
N HIS A 79 -13.37 2.72 -13.07
CA HIS A 79 -12.77 3.64 -14.00
C HIS A 79 -11.27 3.38 -14.12
N GLN A 80 -10.86 2.88 -15.29
CA GLN A 80 -9.46 2.67 -15.64
C GLN A 80 -8.94 3.88 -16.40
N PHE A 81 -7.92 4.56 -15.86
CA PHE A 81 -7.39 5.81 -16.43
C PHE A 81 -8.47 6.89 -16.69
N GLY A 82 -9.53 6.91 -15.86
CA GLY A 82 -10.65 7.86 -15.97
C GLY A 82 -11.79 7.42 -16.89
N VAL A 83 -11.69 6.25 -17.53
CA VAL A 83 -12.75 5.70 -18.40
C VAL A 83 -13.41 4.51 -17.72
N TYR A 84 -14.75 4.53 -17.64
CA TYR A 84 -15.50 3.44 -17.01
C TYR A 84 -15.35 2.13 -17.79
N ASN A 85 -15.06 1.05 -17.06
CA ASN A 85 -15.01 -0.31 -17.58
C ASN A 85 -15.99 -1.20 -16.78
N PRO A 86 -17.12 -1.65 -17.38
CA PRO A 86 -18.10 -2.50 -16.71
C PRO A 86 -17.59 -3.94 -16.48
N ASP A 87 -16.58 -4.37 -17.23
CA ASP A 87 -16.19 -5.77 -17.37
C ASP A 87 -14.90 -6.08 -16.60
N LEU A 88 -14.92 -5.83 -15.29
CA LEU A 88 -13.87 -6.23 -14.36
C LEU A 88 -14.36 -7.32 -13.39
N GLY A 89 -13.57 -7.59 -12.35
CA GLY A 89 -13.75 -8.65 -11.37
C GLY A 89 -12.40 -9.29 -11.04
N ASP A 90 -12.39 -10.24 -10.11
CA ASP A 90 -11.16 -10.96 -9.77
C ASP A 90 -10.75 -11.88 -10.92
N GLY A 91 -9.94 -11.37 -11.84
CA GLY A 91 -9.57 -12.07 -13.07
C GLY A 91 -8.41 -13.07 -12.93
N ARG A 92 -7.70 -13.07 -11.80
CA ARG A 92 -6.55 -13.96 -11.55
C ARG A 92 -6.36 -14.29 -10.07
N GLY A 93 -7.39 -14.11 -9.27
CA GLY A 93 -7.31 -14.35 -7.84
C GLY A 93 -8.65 -14.77 -7.28
N LEU A 94 -8.61 -15.34 -6.09
CA LEU A 94 -9.80 -15.86 -5.41
C LEU A 94 -9.76 -15.47 -3.94
N LEU A 95 -10.88 -14.96 -3.42
CA LEU A 95 -11.15 -14.94 -1.98
C LEU A 95 -11.40 -16.38 -1.54
N LEU A 96 -10.46 -16.97 -0.81
CA LEU A 96 -10.58 -18.34 -0.30
C LEU A 96 -11.59 -18.43 0.86
N GLY A 97 -11.58 -17.40 1.71
CA GLY A 97 -12.38 -17.27 2.91
C GLY A 97 -11.82 -16.14 3.78
N GLU A 98 -12.17 -16.14 5.06
CA GLU A 98 -11.71 -15.15 6.03
C GLU A 98 -11.12 -15.85 7.24
N MET A 99 -10.15 -15.23 7.91
CA MET A 99 -9.63 -15.67 9.20
C MET A 99 -9.57 -14.53 10.22
N GLN A 100 -9.77 -14.89 11.48
CA GLN A 100 -9.73 -13.94 12.59
C GLN A 100 -8.32 -13.84 13.17
N ASN A 101 -7.80 -12.62 13.35
CA ASN A 101 -6.57 -12.41 14.11
C ASN A 101 -6.82 -12.59 15.62
N GLN A 102 -5.76 -12.62 16.42
CA GLN A 102 -5.83 -12.76 17.87
C GLN A 102 -6.53 -11.58 18.57
N GLN A 103 -6.70 -10.44 17.90
CA GLN A 103 -7.43 -9.27 18.39
C GLN A 103 -8.93 -9.32 18.06
N GLY A 104 -9.40 -10.38 17.39
CA GLY A 104 -10.81 -10.55 17.04
C GLY A 104 -11.22 -9.89 15.72
N GLN A 105 -10.29 -9.31 14.96
CA GLN A 105 -10.56 -8.71 13.66
C GLN A 105 -10.50 -9.74 12.53
N TRP A 106 -11.44 -9.65 11.59
CA TRP A 106 -11.50 -10.54 10.42
C TRP A 106 -10.65 -10.01 9.27
N PHE A 107 -9.96 -10.92 8.59
CA PHE A 107 -9.18 -10.64 7.40
C PHE A 107 -9.54 -11.63 6.30
N ASP A 108 -9.78 -11.11 5.11
CA ASP A 108 -9.85 -11.89 3.87
C ASP A 108 -8.54 -12.63 3.62
N ILE A 109 -8.65 -13.87 3.15
CA ILE A 109 -7.55 -14.67 2.62
C ILE A 109 -7.74 -14.73 1.11
N HIS A 110 -6.93 -13.98 0.37
CA HIS A 110 -7.04 -13.90 -1.08
C HIS A 110 -5.81 -14.49 -1.77
N LEU A 111 -6.01 -15.51 -2.59
CA LEU A 111 -4.95 -16.15 -3.37
C LEU A 111 -4.84 -15.49 -4.74
N LYS A 112 -3.80 -14.68 -4.96
CA LYS A 112 -3.47 -14.12 -6.28
C LYS A 112 -2.63 -15.15 -7.06
N GLY A 113 -2.92 -15.32 -8.36
CA GLY A 113 -2.34 -16.36 -9.22
C GLY A 113 -3.14 -17.67 -9.24
N ALA A 114 -4.35 -17.69 -8.65
CA ALA A 114 -5.14 -18.90 -8.41
C ALA A 114 -5.71 -19.58 -9.68
N GLY A 115 -5.53 -18.98 -10.86
CA GLY A 115 -6.04 -19.52 -12.12
C GLY A 115 -7.15 -18.68 -12.75
N LEU A 116 -7.72 -19.22 -13.81
CA LEU A 116 -8.78 -18.58 -14.58
C LEU A 116 -10.08 -18.47 -13.77
N THR A 117 -10.78 -17.36 -13.98
CA THR A 117 -12.11 -17.08 -13.45
C THR A 117 -13.00 -16.57 -14.59
N PRO A 118 -14.32 -16.47 -14.38
CA PRO A 118 -15.21 -15.81 -15.34
C PRO A 118 -14.85 -14.34 -15.63
N PHE A 119 -13.95 -13.73 -14.85
CA PHE A 119 -13.53 -12.33 -14.98
C PHE A 119 -12.10 -12.18 -15.53
N SER A 120 -11.45 -13.28 -15.95
CA SER A 120 -10.08 -13.24 -16.51
C SER A 120 -9.97 -12.48 -17.82
N ARG A 121 -11.09 -12.23 -18.52
CA ARG A 121 -11.12 -11.64 -19.87
C ARG A 121 -10.17 -12.43 -20.80
N MET A 122 -9.14 -11.77 -21.34
CA MET A 122 -8.12 -12.37 -22.21
C MET A 122 -6.86 -12.80 -21.46
N GLY A 123 -6.80 -12.61 -20.14
CA GLY A 123 -5.68 -13.02 -19.29
C GLY A 123 -5.71 -14.52 -18.99
N ASP A 124 -4.56 -15.06 -18.60
CA ASP A 124 -4.36 -16.48 -18.29
C ASP A 124 -4.72 -16.88 -16.84
N GLY A 125 -5.15 -15.91 -16.02
CA GLY A 125 -5.48 -16.12 -14.61
C GLY A 125 -4.25 -16.38 -13.72
N ARG A 126 -3.04 -16.20 -14.24
CA ARG A 126 -1.78 -16.48 -13.51
C ARG A 126 -1.09 -15.19 -13.05
N ALA A 127 -0.24 -15.35 -12.06
CA ALA A 127 0.74 -14.35 -11.68
C ALA A 127 2.15 -14.92 -11.87
N VAL A 128 3.13 -14.04 -12.05
CA VAL A 128 4.53 -14.38 -12.27
C VAL A 128 5.38 -14.07 -11.03
N LEU A 129 6.54 -14.72 -10.94
CA LEU A 129 7.48 -14.57 -9.82
C LEU A 129 7.81 -13.10 -9.50
N ARG A 130 8.15 -12.29 -10.51
CA ARG A 130 8.53 -10.88 -10.28
C ARG A 130 7.40 -10.04 -9.67
N SER A 131 6.15 -10.30 -10.06
CA SER A 131 4.98 -9.53 -9.62
C SER A 131 4.62 -9.86 -8.19
N THR A 132 4.58 -11.16 -7.87
CA THR A 132 4.28 -11.64 -6.52
C THR A 132 5.38 -11.26 -5.53
N LEU A 133 6.66 -11.26 -5.95
CA LEU A 133 7.79 -10.81 -5.13
C LEU A 133 7.68 -9.32 -4.80
N ARG A 134 7.44 -8.48 -5.81
CA ARG A 134 7.27 -7.02 -5.61
C ARG A 134 6.10 -6.72 -4.68
N GLU A 135 4.97 -7.37 -4.88
CA GLU A 135 3.80 -7.19 -4.02
C GLU A 135 4.08 -7.66 -2.59
N TYR A 136 4.71 -8.84 -2.40
CA TYR A 136 5.09 -9.32 -1.08
C TYR A 136 5.96 -8.30 -0.33
N LEU A 137 7.05 -7.86 -0.95
CA LEU A 137 7.99 -6.93 -0.32
C LEU A 137 7.34 -5.57 -0.04
N CYS A 138 6.53 -5.05 -0.97
CA CYS A 138 5.93 -3.72 -0.82
C CYS A 138 4.79 -3.70 0.21
N SER A 139 3.95 -4.73 0.24
CA SER A 139 2.93 -4.91 1.27
C SER A 139 3.54 -4.82 2.67
N GLU A 140 4.61 -5.57 2.91
CA GLU A 140 5.23 -5.62 4.23
C GLU A 140 6.09 -4.39 4.54
N ALA A 141 6.74 -3.78 3.54
CA ALA A 141 7.43 -2.51 3.70
C ALA A 141 6.45 -1.38 4.10
N MET A 142 5.30 -1.28 3.44
CA MET A 142 4.28 -0.27 3.76
C MET A 142 3.71 -0.48 5.18
N ALA A 143 3.48 -1.74 5.57
CA ALA A 143 3.03 -2.06 6.92
C ALA A 143 4.07 -1.67 7.98
N ALA A 144 5.36 -1.94 7.74
CA ALA A 144 6.44 -1.56 8.64
C ALA A 144 6.69 -0.04 8.70
N LEU A 145 6.34 0.69 7.63
CA LEU A 145 6.30 2.16 7.63
C LEU A 145 5.12 2.73 8.42
N GLY A 146 4.17 1.90 8.88
CA GLY A 146 2.96 2.33 9.58
C GLY A 146 1.86 2.84 8.65
N ILE A 147 1.89 2.46 7.37
CA ILE A 147 0.88 2.82 6.38
C ILE A 147 -0.08 1.66 6.22
N GLU A 148 -1.38 1.95 6.34
CA GLU A 148 -2.44 0.96 6.18
C GLU A 148 -2.38 0.31 4.79
N THR A 149 -2.34 -1.03 4.76
CA THR A 149 -2.10 -1.80 3.55
C THR A 149 -2.59 -3.24 3.64
N THR A 150 -2.86 -3.83 2.47
CA THR A 150 -2.90 -5.29 2.33
C THR A 150 -1.57 -5.93 2.72
N ARG A 151 -1.64 -7.04 3.43
CA ARG A 151 -0.51 -7.79 3.97
C ARG A 151 -0.22 -9.02 3.13
N ALA A 152 1.02 -9.52 3.19
CA ALA A 152 1.44 -10.71 2.48
C ALA A 152 1.81 -11.83 3.46
N LEU A 153 0.99 -12.88 3.52
CA LEU A 153 1.19 -14.01 4.43
C LEU A 153 2.25 -14.98 3.90
N GLY A 154 2.27 -15.21 2.60
CA GLY A 154 3.21 -16.13 1.98
C GLY A 154 3.20 -16.04 0.48
N MET A 155 4.31 -16.44 -0.12
CA MET A 155 4.51 -16.44 -1.56
C MET A 155 5.05 -17.80 -1.99
N MET A 156 4.53 -18.30 -3.11
CA MET A 156 4.88 -19.58 -3.69
C MET A 156 5.33 -19.41 -5.13
N VAL A 157 6.31 -20.20 -5.55
CA VAL A 157 6.74 -20.32 -6.96
C VAL A 157 6.47 -21.74 -7.43
N SER A 158 6.39 -21.94 -8.75
CA SER A 158 6.09 -23.22 -9.38
C SER A 158 6.97 -23.45 -10.61
N ASP A 159 6.90 -24.64 -11.18
CA ASP A 159 7.53 -24.96 -12.47
C ASP A 159 6.60 -24.72 -13.66
N THR A 160 5.34 -24.30 -13.41
CA THR A 160 4.39 -23.95 -14.47
C THR A 160 4.89 -22.74 -15.25
N PRO A 161 5.10 -22.84 -16.57
CA PRO A 161 5.51 -21.71 -17.40
C PRO A 161 4.34 -20.74 -17.62
N VAL A 162 4.60 -19.45 -17.48
CA VAL A 162 3.66 -18.36 -17.72
C VAL A 162 4.26 -17.43 -18.78
N TYR A 163 3.49 -17.13 -19.82
CA TYR A 163 3.97 -16.37 -20.97
C TYR A 163 3.61 -14.89 -20.81
N ARG A 164 4.64 -14.01 -20.81
CA ARG A 164 4.52 -12.55 -20.86
C ARG A 164 5.41 -12.04 -21.99
N GLU A 165 6.17 -10.96 -21.78
CA GLU A 165 7.22 -10.55 -22.72
C GLU A 165 8.32 -11.62 -22.82
N GLN A 166 8.50 -12.40 -21.75
CA GLN A 166 9.37 -13.58 -21.67
C GLN A 166 8.60 -14.73 -21.00
N VAL A 167 9.15 -15.94 -21.07
CA VAL A 167 8.63 -17.07 -20.28
C VAL A 167 9.11 -16.92 -18.85
N GLU A 168 8.16 -16.86 -17.92
CA GLU A 168 8.41 -16.69 -16.49
C GLU A 168 7.83 -17.87 -15.69
N GLN A 169 8.30 -18.04 -14.45
CA GLN A 169 7.71 -19.01 -13.53
C GLN A 169 6.38 -18.49 -12.98
N GLY A 170 5.35 -19.33 -13.03
CA GLY A 170 4.09 -19.11 -12.35
C GLY A 170 4.30 -19.05 -10.84
N ALA A 171 3.63 -18.09 -10.21
CA ALA A 171 3.73 -17.85 -8.78
C ALA A 171 2.38 -17.46 -8.19
N CYS A 172 2.23 -17.67 -6.88
CA CYS A 172 1.05 -17.30 -6.12
C CYS A 172 1.42 -16.46 -4.90
N LEU A 173 0.51 -15.57 -4.51
CA LEU A 173 0.62 -14.75 -3.30
C LEU A 173 -0.63 -14.92 -2.45
N ILE A 174 -0.44 -15.15 -1.15
CA ILE A 174 -1.51 -15.15 -0.16
C ILE A 174 -1.59 -13.75 0.43
N ARG A 175 -2.54 -12.96 -0.09
CA ARG A 175 -2.80 -11.60 0.36
C ARG A 175 -3.84 -11.61 1.47
N LEU A 176 -3.56 -10.88 2.55
CA LEU A 176 -4.50 -10.64 3.64
C LEU A 176 -4.93 -9.19 3.63
N ALA A 177 -6.22 -8.93 3.84
CA ALA A 177 -6.75 -7.58 3.97
C ALA A 177 -7.95 -7.61 4.90
N GLN A 178 -8.31 -6.50 5.53
CA GLN A 178 -9.58 -6.45 6.26
C GLN A 178 -10.76 -6.68 5.30
N THR A 179 -10.63 -6.17 4.07
CA THR A 179 -11.57 -6.42 2.99
C THR A 179 -10.93 -6.22 1.62
N HIS A 180 -11.41 -6.98 0.64
CA HIS A 180 -11.16 -6.79 -0.79
C HIS A 180 -12.25 -5.97 -1.49
N ILE A 181 -13.20 -5.39 -0.73
CA ILE A 181 -14.18 -4.44 -1.26
C ILE A 181 -13.46 -3.15 -1.68
N ARG A 182 -13.81 -2.68 -2.88
CA ARG A 182 -13.20 -1.56 -3.61
C ARG A 182 -14.28 -0.54 -3.96
N PHE A 183 -13.90 0.68 -4.34
CA PHE A 183 -14.88 1.65 -4.87
C PHE A 183 -15.60 1.09 -6.09
N GLY A 184 -14.87 0.37 -6.95
CA GLY A 184 -15.39 -0.35 -8.11
C GLY A 184 -16.52 -1.36 -7.85
N HIS A 185 -16.67 -1.85 -6.62
CA HIS A 185 -17.82 -2.72 -6.28
C HIS A 185 -19.12 -1.92 -6.18
N PHE A 186 -19.07 -0.71 -5.60
CA PHE A 186 -20.23 0.19 -5.54
C PHE A 186 -20.60 0.69 -6.93
N GLU A 187 -19.60 1.07 -7.72
CA GLU A 187 -19.81 1.50 -9.11
C GLU A 187 -20.47 0.42 -9.96
N HIS A 188 -20.10 -0.85 -9.76
CA HIS A 188 -20.72 -1.96 -10.50
C HIS A 188 -22.23 -2.00 -10.29
N PHE A 189 -22.69 -1.99 -9.04
CA PHE A 189 -24.12 -2.07 -8.73
C PHE A 189 -24.87 -0.80 -9.11
N PHE A 190 -24.22 0.36 -8.96
CA PHE A 190 -24.79 1.63 -9.40
C PHE A 190 -25.05 1.67 -10.91
N TYR A 191 -24.02 1.44 -11.74
CA TYR A 191 -24.14 1.55 -13.21
C TYR A 191 -24.93 0.42 -13.85
N THR A 192 -25.17 -0.68 -13.12
CA THR A 192 -26.07 -1.76 -13.55
C THR A 192 -27.48 -1.63 -12.97
N GLU A 193 -27.77 -0.50 -12.30
CA GLU A 193 -29.08 -0.17 -11.71
C GLU A 193 -29.59 -1.19 -10.67
N GLN A 194 -28.66 -1.87 -9.99
CA GLN A 194 -28.90 -2.88 -8.95
C GLN A 194 -28.83 -2.23 -7.56
N TYR A 195 -29.80 -1.35 -7.27
CA TYR A 195 -29.75 -0.50 -6.08
C TYR A 195 -30.01 -1.24 -4.76
N ASP A 196 -30.72 -2.37 -4.78
CA ASP A 196 -30.92 -3.22 -3.60
C ASP A 196 -29.60 -3.88 -3.19
N GLU A 197 -28.81 -4.36 -4.17
CA GLU A 197 -27.48 -4.90 -3.96
C GLU A 197 -26.47 -3.81 -3.55
N LEU A 198 -26.56 -2.61 -4.13
CA LEU A 198 -25.77 -1.46 -3.71
C LEU A 198 -26.00 -1.16 -2.21
N ARG A 199 -27.27 -1.13 -1.78
CA ARG A 199 -27.64 -0.94 -0.37
C ARG A 199 -27.10 -2.06 0.50
N LEU A 200 -27.30 -3.31 0.08
CA LEU A 200 -26.81 -4.48 0.82
C LEU A 200 -25.28 -4.44 0.97
N LEU A 201 -24.54 -4.01 -0.06
CA LEU A 201 -23.09 -3.85 0.04
C LEU A 201 -22.72 -2.79 1.10
N ALA A 202 -23.38 -1.63 1.07
CA ALA A 202 -23.15 -0.56 2.04
C ALA A 202 -23.48 -1.00 3.48
N ASP A 203 -24.61 -1.69 3.66
CA ASP A 203 -25.03 -2.24 4.96
C ASP A 203 -23.97 -3.19 5.53
N ASN A 204 -23.46 -4.12 4.71
CA ASN A 204 -22.42 -5.05 5.14
C ASN A 204 -21.08 -4.36 5.42
N VAL A 205 -20.70 -3.34 4.63
CA VAL A 205 -19.48 -2.57 4.91
C VAL A 205 -19.58 -1.87 6.27
N ILE A 206 -20.73 -1.26 6.57
CA ILE A 206 -21.00 -0.65 7.88
C ILE A 206 -20.95 -1.70 8.98
N GLU A 207 -21.74 -2.77 8.87
CA GLU A 207 -21.84 -3.80 9.90
C GLU A 207 -20.48 -4.46 10.21
N TRP A 208 -19.70 -4.77 9.16
CA TRP A 208 -18.49 -5.57 9.33
C TRP A 208 -17.26 -4.75 9.70
N TYR A 209 -17.18 -3.49 9.28
CA TYR A 209 -15.93 -2.72 9.34
C TYR A 209 -16.07 -1.33 9.96
N LEU A 210 -17.28 -0.75 9.95
CA LEU A 210 -17.55 0.60 10.46
C LEU A 210 -18.79 0.61 11.37
N PRO A 211 -18.89 -0.28 12.39
CA PRO A 211 -20.12 -0.46 13.15
C PRO A 211 -20.57 0.80 13.90
N ASP A 212 -19.63 1.69 14.25
CA ASP A 212 -19.93 2.97 14.90
C ASP A 212 -20.83 3.88 14.03
N CYS A 213 -20.83 3.69 12.70
CA CYS A 213 -21.72 4.42 11.78
C CYS A 213 -23.20 4.07 11.99
N LEU A 214 -23.53 2.88 12.52
CA LEU A 214 -24.91 2.47 12.82
C LEU A 214 -25.57 3.35 13.89
N HIS A 215 -24.77 4.01 14.72
CA HIS A 215 -25.24 4.89 15.79
C HIS A 215 -25.44 6.34 15.33
N GLN A 216 -25.14 6.65 14.07
CA GLN A 216 -25.30 7.99 13.51
C GLN A 216 -26.68 8.19 12.88
N PRO A 217 -27.23 9.42 12.85
CA PRO A 217 -28.52 9.70 12.22
C PRO A 217 -28.57 9.39 10.72
N LYS A 218 -27.42 9.48 10.03
CA LYS A 218 -27.26 9.17 8.61
C LYS A 218 -26.12 8.15 8.44
N PRO A 219 -26.35 6.83 8.64
CA PRO A 219 -25.29 5.82 8.65
C PRO A 219 -24.45 5.76 7.37
N TYR A 220 -25.08 5.85 6.19
CA TYR A 220 -24.37 5.85 4.91
C TYR A 220 -23.49 7.09 4.70
N LEU A 221 -23.96 8.26 5.16
CA LEU A 221 -23.14 9.47 5.16
C LEU A 221 -21.93 9.31 6.09
N ALA A 222 -22.15 8.84 7.32
CA ALA A 222 -21.07 8.59 8.27
C ALA A 222 -20.05 7.57 7.75
N MET A 223 -20.51 6.54 7.03
CA MET A 223 -19.63 5.61 6.32
C MET A 223 -18.79 6.36 5.29
N PHE A 224 -19.41 7.15 4.41
CA PHE A 224 -18.71 7.87 3.35
C PHE A 224 -17.71 8.90 3.90
N GLU A 225 -18.04 9.61 4.97
CA GLU A 225 -17.12 10.51 5.69
C GLU A 225 -15.88 9.77 6.20
N GLN A 226 -16.04 8.57 6.75
CA GLN A 226 -14.91 7.72 7.15
C GLN A 226 -14.06 7.29 5.95
N VAL A 227 -14.69 6.93 4.82
CA VAL A 227 -13.96 6.56 3.59
C VAL A 227 -13.15 7.75 3.06
N VAL A 228 -13.72 8.95 3.05
CA VAL A 228 -13.03 10.19 2.65
C VAL A 228 -11.83 10.45 3.56
N ALA A 229 -12.02 10.40 4.88
CA ALA A 229 -10.96 10.67 5.85
C ALA A 229 -9.82 9.63 5.79
N LYS A 230 -10.16 8.34 5.64
CA LYS A 230 -9.17 7.25 5.48
C LYS A 230 -8.39 7.39 4.18
N THR A 231 -9.07 7.71 3.09
CA THR A 231 -8.40 7.95 1.79
C THR A 231 -7.48 9.17 1.86
N ALA A 232 -7.93 10.29 2.44
CA ALA A 232 -7.10 11.48 2.64
C ALA A 232 -5.84 11.18 3.47
N THR A 233 -5.99 10.39 4.54
CA THR A 233 -4.89 9.96 5.41
C THR A 233 -3.90 9.07 4.64
N MET A 234 -4.39 8.07 3.92
CA MET A 234 -3.58 7.17 3.10
C MET A 234 -2.75 7.94 2.08
N ILE A 235 -3.36 8.88 1.36
CA ILE A 235 -2.65 9.68 0.36
C ILE A 235 -1.63 10.62 1.03
N ALA A 236 -1.98 11.27 2.14
CA ALA A 236 -1.02 12.10 2.88
C ALA A 236 0.21 11.29 3.33
N GLN A 237 0.01 10.04 3.77
CA GLN A 237 1.10 9.13 4.12
C GLN A 237 1.95 8.76 2.89
N TRP A 238 1.33 8.44 1.75
CA TRP A 238 2.05 8.17 0.50
C TRP A 238 2.91 9.36 0.08
N GLN A 239 2.37 10.58 0.10
CA GLN A 239 3.13 11.78 -0.21
C GLN A 239 4.29 11.98 0.78
N ALA A 240 4.07 11.77 2.07
CA ALA A 240 5.10 11.98 3.09
C ALA A 240 6.29 11.00 2.97
N VAL A 241 6.06 9.76 2.54
CA VAL A 241 7.13 8.76 2.35
C VAL A 241 7.66 8.68 0.91
N GLY A 242 7.11 9.48 -0.01
CA GLY A 242 7.52 9.46 -1.42
C GLY A 242 7.08 8.18 -2.14
N PHE A 243 5.89 7.65 -1.85
CA PHE A 243 5.37 6.46 -2.54
C PHE A 243 4.46 6.85 -3.71
N ALA A 244 4.76 6.34 -4.91
CA ALA A 244 3.95 6.45 -6.11
C ALA A 244 3.30 5.10 -6.47
N HIS A 245 1.97 5.04 -6.46
CA HIS A 245 1.19 3.82 -6.69
C HIS A 245 1.18 3.37 -8.16
N GLY A 246 1.07 4.32 -9.10
CA GLY A 246 1.14 4.11 -10.55
C GLY A 246 -0.14 3.61 -11.23
N VAL A 247 -1.11 3.08 -10.48
CA VAL A 247 -2.43 2.62 -11.02
C VAL A 247 -3.56 2.91 -10.03
N MET A 248 -3.93 4.18 -9.86
CA MET A 248 -5.02 4.58 -8.95
C MET A 248 -6.38 4.56 -9.68
N ASN A 249 -6.70 3.45 -10.33
CA ASN A 249 -8.06 3.21 -10.83
C ASN A 249 -9.02 3.03 -9.65
N THR A 250 -10.31 3.28 -9.85
CA THR A 250 -11.30 3.13 -8.76
C THR A 250 -11.46 1.68 -8.31
N ASP A 251 -11.15 0.69 -9.15
CA ASP A 251 -11.07 -0.72 -8.77
C ASP A 251 -9.83 -1.05 -7.92
N ASN A 252 -8.85 -0.16 -7.80
CA ASN A 252 -7.70 -0.32 -6.90
C ASN A 252 -7.83 0.52 -5.62
N MET A 253 -8.93 1.25 -5.43
CA MET A 253 -9.19 2.01 -4.21
C MET A 253 -9.94 1.12 -3.22
N SER A 254 -9.27 0.73 -2.13
CA SER A 254 -9.89 0.01 -1.01
C SER A 254 -10.98 0.86 -0.36
N ILE A 255 -12.12 0.26 0.00
CA ILE A 255 -13.18 0.96 0.73
C ILE A 255 -12.72 1.40 2.14
N LEU A 256 -11.66 0.81 2.69
CA LEU A 256 -11.14 1.15 4.02
C LEU A 256 -9.89 2.04 3.99
N GLY A 257 -9.50 2.56 2.82
CA GLY A 257 -8.30 3.38 2.67
C GLY A 257 -7.00 2.61 2.97
N GLN A 258 -6.97 1.32 2.65
CA GLN A 258 -5.75 0.52 2.67
C GLN A 258 -5.05 0.58 1.30
N THR A 259 -3.73 0.66 1.29
CA THR A 259 -2.93 0.51 0.06
C THR A 259 -3.18 -0.88 -0.54
N PHE A 260 -3.50 -0.94 -1.83
CA PHE A 260 -4.11 -2.13 -2.44
C PHE A 260 -3.64 -2.37 -3.88
N ASP A 261 -3.39 -3.63 -4.23
CA ASP A 261 -2.95 -4.10 -5.56
C ASP A 261 -1.66 -3.44 -6.09
N TYR A 262 -0.54 -3.90 -5.54
CA TYR A 262 0.79 -3.47 -5.96
C TYR A 262 1.16 -4.00 -7.35
N GLY A 263 1.20 -3.10 -8.32
CA GLY A 263 1.71 -3.35 -9.67
C GLY A 263 2.98 -2.53 -9.95
N PRO A 264 2.90 -1.51 -10.82
CA PRO A 264 4.01 -0.64 -11.17
C PRO A 264 4.17 0.51 -10.17
N PHE A 265 4.31 0.20 -8.89
CA PHE A 265 4.63 1.20 -7.87
C PHE A 265 6.12 1.59 -7.90
N GLY A 266 6.45 2.70 -7.26
CA GLY A 266 7.83 3.06 -6.92
C GLY A 266 7.89 3.98 -5.71
N PHE A 267 8.91 3.79 -4.87
CA PHE A 267 9.32 4.83 -3.93
C PHE A 267 10.26 5.81 -4.65
N LEU A 268 10.18 7.09 -4.31
CA LEU A 268 11.11 8.10 -4.80
C LEU A 268 12.53 7.76 -4.33
N ASP A 269 13.43 7.62 -5.29
CA ASP A 269 14.86 7.76 -5.05
C ASP A 269 15.16 9.27 -4.96
N ASP A 270 15.51 9.89 -6.09
CA ASP A 270 15.60 11.35 -6.22
C ASP A 270 14.20 11.98 -6.11
N TYR A 271 14.10 13.14 -5.46
CA TYR A 271 12.83 13.84 -5.34
C TYR A 271 12.42 14.47 -6.69
N GLU A 272 11.48 13.82 -7.36
CA GLU A 272 10.88 14.28 -8.61
C GLU A 272 9.35 14.35 -8.44
N PRO A 273 8.76 15.56 -8.26
CA PRO A 273 7.32 15.70 -8.04
C PRO A 273 6.47 15.06 -9.16
N GLY A 274 6.91 15.20 -10.40
CA GLY A 274 6.25 14.63 -11.57
C GLY A 274 6.60 13.17 -11.87
N TYR A 275 7.20 12.43 -10.92
CA TYR A 275 7.65 11.05 -11.16
C TYR A 275 6.50 10.13 -11.59
N ILE A 276 6.68 9.47 -12.73
CA ILE A 276 5.76 8.47 -13.30
C ILE A 276 6.38 7.08 -13.14
N CYS A 277 5.90 6.31 -12.15
CA CYS A 277 6.41 4.95 -11.89
C CYS A 277 5.85 3.87 -12.84
N ASN A 278 4.77 4.18 -13.55
CA ASN A 278 4.11 3.26 -14.47
C ASN A 278 4.43 3.59 -15.93
N HIS A 279 5.11 2.68 -16.62
CA HIS A 279 5.50 2.87 -18.03
C HIS A 279 4.32 2.99 -19.00
N SER A 280 3.12 2.52 -18.61
CA SER A 280 1.89 2.62 -19.41
C SER A 280 1.12 3.91 -19.15
N ASP A 281 1.55 4.73 -18.19
CA ASP A 281 0.93 6.02 -17.89
C ASP A 281 1.58 7.16 -18.70
N TYR A 282 1.37 7.14 -20.01
CA TYR A 282 1.98 8.10 -20.95
C TYR A 282 1.57 9.56 -20.72
N GLN A 283 0.47 9.80 -20.00
CA GLN A 283 -0.05 11.13 -19.69
C GLN A 283 0.32 11.61 -18.28
N GLY A 284 0.98 10.77 -17.48
CA GLY A 284 1.28 11.05 -16.08
C GLY A 284 0.03 11.24 -15.23
N ARG A 285 -1.07 10.56 -15.55
CA ARG A 285 -2.32 10.64 -14.79
C ARG A 285 -2.10 10.29 -13.31
N TYR A 286 -1.25 9.30 -13.06
CA TYR A 286 -0.93 8.74 -11.75
C TYR A 286 0.50 9.09 -11.30
N ALA A 287 1.08 10.18 -11.83
CA ALA A 287 2.35 10.70 -11.33
C ALA A 287 2.25 11.06 -9.83
N PHE A 288 3.39 11.09 -9.15
CA PHE A 288 3.46 11.27 -7.70
C PHE A 288 2.73 12.53 -7.20
N ASP A 289 2.88 13.67 -7.86
CA ASP A 289 2.18 14.92 -7.54
C ASP A 289 0.68 14.91 -7.89
N GLN A 290 0.24 13.98 -8.74
CA GLN A 290 -1.16 13.85 -9.14
C GLN A 290 -2.00 13.02 -8.18
N GLN A 291 -1.38 12.17 -7.34
CA GLN A 291 -2.11 11.26 -6.45
C GLN A 291 -3.15 11.94 -5.56
N PRO A 292 -2.89 13.11 -4.94
CA PRO A 292 -3.91 13.86 -4.18
C PRO A 292 -5.15 14.19 -4.99
N ARG A 293 -4.97 14.68 -6.22
CA ARG A 293 -6.07 15.08 -7.11
C ARG A 293 -6.84 13.87 -7.63
N VAL A 294 -6.12 12.80 -8.00
CA VAL A 294 -6.74 11.56 -8.49
C VAL A 294 -7.58 10.89 -7.41
N ALA A 295 -7.10 10.87 -6.16
CA ALA A 295 -7.87 10.28 -5.07
C ALA A 295 -9.16 11.05 -4.78
N LEU A 296 -9.15 12.39 -4.87
CA LEU A 296 -10.39 13.18 -4.82
C LEU A 296 -11.35 12.80 -5.95
N TRP A 297 -10.84 12.67 -7.18
CA TRP A 297 -11.63 12.25 -8.33
C TRP A 297 -12.23 10.85 -8.12
N ASN A 298 -11.46 9.90 -7.58
CA ASN A 298 -11.94 8.56 -7.25
C ASN A 298 -13.02 8.59 -6.14
N LEU A 299 -12.87 9.45 -5.14
CA LEU A 299 -13.90 9.67 -4.12
C LEU A 299 -15.18 10.28 -4.72
N SER A 300 -15.06 11.18 -5.70
CA SER A 300 -16.21 11.70 -6.43
C SER A 300 -16.92 10.61 -7.25
N ALA A 301 -16.18 9.68 -7.86
CA ALA A 301 -16.76 8.52 -8.52
C ALA A 301 -17.52 7.61 -7.53
N LEU A 302 -16.96 7.37 -6.34
CA LEU A 302 -17.66 6.66 -5.27
C LEU A 302 -18.90 7.42 -4.77
N ALA A 303 -18.80 8.73 -4.57
CA ALA A 303 -19.92 9.58 -4.16
C ALA A 303 -21.08 9.48 -5.16
N HIS A 304 -20.76 9.51 -6.46
CA HIS A 304 -21.75 9.31 -7.50
C HIS A 304 -22.42 7.94 -7.40
N ALA A 305 -21.64 6.87 -7.19
CA ALA A 305 -22.19 5.53 -7.00
C ALA A 305 -23.08 5.40 -5.75
N LEU A 306 -22.85 6.24 -4.73
CA LEU A 306 -23.63 6.27 -3.48
C LEU A 306 -24.83 7.24 -3.52
N SER A 307 -25.04 7.99 -4.60
CA SER A 307 -26.15 8.96 -4.70
C SER A 307 -27.56 8.38 -4.54
N PRO A 308 -27.83 7.07 -4.79
CA PRO A 308 -29.13 6.48 -4.44
C PRO A 308 -29.35 6.30 -2.93
N LEU A 309 -28.29 6.40 -2.11
CA LEU A 309 -28.32 6.16 -0.66
C LEU A 309 -28.06 7.41 0.18
N ILE A 310 -27.42 8.43 -0.40
CA ILE A 310 -26.97 9.64 0.29
C ILE A 310 -27.43 10.86 -0.51
N GLU A 311 -28.01 11.84 0.18
CA GLU A 311 -28.43 13.11 -0.42
C GLU A 311 -27.23 13.86 -1.02
N ARG A 312 -27.48 14.56 -2.12
CA ARG A 312 -26.44 15.26 -2.88
C ARG A 312 -25.66 16.27 -2.02
N ASP A 313 -26.35 17.10 -1.25
CA ASP A 313 -25.72 18.14 -0.44
C ASP A 313 -24.80 17.53 0.64
N ASP A 314 -25.19 16.39 1.21
CA ASP A 314 -24.37 15.66 2.18
C ASP A 314 -23.09 15.09 1.52
N LEU A 315 -23.22 14.53 0.30
CA LEU A 315 -22.06 14.04 -0.47
C LEU A 315 -21.07 15.16 -0.79
N GLU A 316 -21.57 16.32 -1.22
CA GLU A 316 -20.74 17.49 -1.53
C GLU A 316 -20.01 18.00 -0.27
N LEU A 317 -20.70 18.07 0.88
CA LEU A 317 -20.09 18.45 2.16
C LEU A 317 -19.02 17.47 2.64
N ALA A 318 -19.27 16.16 2.52
CA ALA A 318 -18.30 15.14 2.90
C ALA A 318 -17.06 15.16 1.98
N LEU A 319 -17.24 15.30 0.67
CA LEU A 319 -16.13 15.44 -0.29
C LEU A 319 -15.27 16.67 -0.01
N ALA A 320 -15.88 17.79 0.39
CA ALA A 320 -15.16 19.01 0.74
C ALA A 320 -14.22 18.85 1.95
N GLN A 321 -14.40 17.80 2.78
CA GLN A 321 -13.49 17.49 3.89
C GLN A 321 -12.18 16.81 3.44
N TYR A 322 -12.09 16.33 2.20
CA TYR A 322 -10.91 15.63 1.70
C TYR A 322 -9.63 16.47 1.75
N GLU A 323 -9.62 17.65 1.12
CA GLU A 323 -8.43 18.50 1.03
C GLU A 323 -7.99 19.05 2.39
N PRO A 324 -8.90 19.56 3.27
CA PRO A 324 -8.53 19.94 4.62
C PRO A 324 -7.93 18.80 5.43
N THR A 325 -8.50 17.59 5.32
CA THR A 325 -7.99 16.40 6.03
C THR A 325 -6.61 16.01 5.52
N LEU A 326 -6.43 15.93 4.20
CA LEU A 326 -5.15 15.60 3.57
C LEU A 326 -4.09 16.62 3.95
N GLY A 327 -4.37 17.92 3.82
CA GLY A 327 -3.45 19.00 4.15
C GLY A 327 -3.04 18.98 5.63
N LYS A 328 -4.00 18.75 6.54
CA LYS A 328 -3.74 18.61 7.97
C LYS A 328 -2.81 17.43 8.26
N VAL A 329 -3.12 16.24 7.77
CA VAL A 329 -2.33 15.02 8.01
C VAL A 329 -0.94 15.15 7.39
N PHE A 330 -0.85 15.60 6.13
CA PHE A 330 0.44 15.78 5.45
C PHE A 330 1.32 16.79 6.18
N SER A 331 0.76 17.95 6.56
CA SER A 331 1.48 18.97 7.32
C SER A 331 1.99 18.45 8.68
N GLN A 332 1.19 17.62 9.37
CA GLN A 332 1.61 16.95 10.60
C GLN A 332 2.77 15.98 10.37
N LEU A 333 2.69 15.14 9.34
CA LEU A 333 3.76 14.20 8.97
C LEU A 333 5.05 14.95 8.61
N MET A 334 4.97 16.01 7.81
CA MET A 334 6.14 16.79 7.42
C MET A 334 6.81 17.48 8.61
N ARG A 335 6.03 18.03 9.56
CA ARG A 335 6.56 18.54 10.83
C ARG A 335 7.30 17.46 11.60
N GLN A 336 6.72 16.26 11.73
CA GLN A 336 7.38 15.13 12.42
C GLN A 336 8.70 14.76 11.75
N LYS A 337 8.72 14.65 10.41
CA LYS A 337 9.93 14.37 9.62
C LYS A 337 11.02 15.43 9.80
N LEU A 338 10.63 16.68 10.07
CA LEU A 338 11.51 17.81 10.37
C LEU A 338 11.80 18.00 11.87
N GLY A 339 11.21 17.17 12.74
CA GLY A 339 11.41 17.25 14.19
C GLY A 339 10.70 18.41 14.89
N LEU A 340 9.73 19.05 14.22
CA LEU A 340 8.91 20.16 14.71
C LEU A 340 7.70 19.63 15.49
N LEU A 341 7.45 20.12 16.70
CA LEU A 341 6.32 19.71 17.55
C LEU A 341 5.11 20.62 17.33
N SER A 342 5.36 21.92 17.23
CA SER A 342 4.33 22.95 17.08
C SER A 342 4.09 23.33 15.62
N GLN A 343 2.87 23.77 15.31
CA GLN A 343 2.58 24.47 14.07
C GLN A 343 2.85 25.96 14.28
N GLN A 344 3.61 26.58 13.38
CA GLN A 344 3.87 28.02 13.38
C GLN A 344 3.46 28.64 12.04
N GLU A 345 3.22 29.95 12.07
CA GLU A 345 3.13 30.75 10.84
C GLU A 345 4.48 30.71 10.12
N GLY A 346 4.50 30.51 8.80
CA GLY A 346 5.74 30.34 8.03
C GLY A 346 6.17 28.90 7.76
N ASP A 347 5.56 27.89 8.42
CA ASP A 347 5.91 26.47 8.21
C ASP A 347 5.70 26.04 6.74
N SER A 348 4.65 26.57 6.09
CA SER A 348 4.35 26.27 4.68
C SER A 348 5.44 26.76 3.73
N GLU A 349 5.96 27.97 3.95
CA GLU A 349 7.05 28.56 3.20
C GLU A 349 8.35 27.78 3.38
N LEU A 350 8.63 27.31 4.61
CA LEU A 350 9.77 26.45 4.91
C LEU A 350 9.69 25.13 4.15
N PHE A 351 8.50 24.50 4.10
CA PHE A 351 8.28 23.25 3.37
C PHE A 351 8.39 23.44 1.87
N ASN A 352 7.80 24.51 1.33
CA ASN A 352 7.87 24.81 -0.10
C ASN A 352 9.31 25.06 -0.55
N ALA A 353 10.09 25.83 0.22
CA ALA A 353 11.50 26.07 -0.06
C ALA A 353 12.34 24.78 0.00
N MET A 354 12.04 23.88 0.94
CA MET A 354 12.68 22.56 1.03
C MET A 354 12.39 21.72 -0.21
N PHE A 355 11.11 21.58 -0.60
CA PHE A 355 10.73 20.77 -1.76
C PHE A 355 11.29 21.34 -3.07
N ALA A 356 11.32 22.67 -3.22
CA ALA A 356 11.97 23.32 -4.37
C ALA A 356 13.46 22.97 -4.44
N LEU A 357 14.16 23.10 -3.31
CA LEU A 357 15.59 22.77 -3.22
C LEU A 357 15.87 21.30 -3.56
N LEU A 358 15.07 20.36 -3.01
CA LEU A 358 15.19 18.93 -3.30
C LEU A 358 14.98 18.63 -4.80
N ALA A 359 13.99 19.28 -5.43
CA ALA A 359 13.64 19.06 -6.83
C ALA A 359 14.72 19.62 -7.78
N GLU A 360 15.19 20.84 -7.52
CA GLU A 360 16.23 21.50 -8.33
C GLU A 360 17.57 20.77 -8.31
N ASN A 361 17.86 20.07 -7.20
CA ASN A 361 19.12 19.36 -7.00
C ASN A 361 19.02 17.85 -7.24
N HIS A 362 17.83 17.33 -7.56
CA HIS A 362 17.56 15.89 -7.66
C HIS A 362 18.06 15.12 -6.43
N THR A 363 17.80 15.66 -5.24
CA THR A 363 18.29 15.08 -3.98
C THR A 363 17.46 13.86 -3.60
N ASP A 364 18.12 12.79 -3.16
CA ASP A 364 17.45 11.59 -2.68
C ASP A 364 16.52 11.90 -1.49
N TYR A 365 15.24 11.61 -1.68
CA TYR A 365 14.18 12.02 -0.76
C TYR A 365 14.36 11.40 0.62
N THR A 366 14.60 10.09 0.67
CA THR A 366 14.72 9.35 1.93
C THR A 366 16.01 9.73 2.66
N ARG A 367 17.14 9.81 1.93
CA ARG A 367 18.44 10.17 2.50
C ARG A 367 18.48 11.59 3.02
N PHE A 368 17.82 12.54 2.37
CA PHE A 368 17.73 13.91 2.89
C PHE A 368 17.15 13.93 4.31
N PHE A 369 15.97 13.37 4.49
CA PHE A 369 15.34 13.32 5.82
C PHE A 369 16.16 12.51 6.81
N ARG A 370 16.75 11.39 6.39
CA ARG A 370 17.58 10.57 7.29
C ARG A 370 18.86 11.31 7.72
N THR A 371 19.51 12.05 6.82
CA THR A 371 20.73 12.82 7.11
C THR A 371 20.41 14.01 8.02
N LEU A 372 19.31 14.71 7.78
CA LEU A 372 18.83 15.77 8.68
C LEU A 372 18.59 15.26 10.11
N SER A 373 18.22 13.97 10.24
CA SER A 373 18.01 13.30 11.52
C SER A 373 19.31 12.87 12.22
N GLN A 374 20.49 13.27 11.73
CA GLN A 374 21.80 12.96 12.34
C GLN A 374 22.53 14.22 12.82
N LEU A 375 21.90 15.40 12.80
CA LEU A 375 22.51 16.66 13.25
C LEU A 375 22.81 16.72 14.77
N ASP A 376 22.49 15.68 15.53
CA ASP A 376 22.97 15.47 16.90
C ASP A 376 24.34 14.76 16.98
N ARG A 377 24.80 14.18 15.87
CA ARG A 377 25.99 13.33 15.77
C ARG A 377 26.97 13.81 14.69
N GLU A 378 26.45 14.44 13.64
CA GLU A 378 27.17 14.89 12.45
C GLU A 378 27.09 16.41 12.30
N ASP A 379 28.02 16.96 11.52
CA ASP A 379 28.06 18.39 11.21
C ASP A 379 26.98 18.79 10.18
N GLU A 380 26.52 20.04 10.24
CA GLU A 380 25.59 20.65 9.28
C GLU A 380 26.05 20.49 7.82
N GLN A 381 27.37 20.47 7.59
CA GLN A 381 27.98 20.26 6.28
C GLN A 381 27.52 18.94 5.62
N THR A 382 27.20 17.91 6.39
CA THR A 382 26.72 16.62 5.85
C THR A 382 25.38 16.75 5.12
N VAL A 383 24.50 17.67 5.56
CA VAL A 383 23.24 17.98 4.89
C VAL A 383 23.51 18.86 3.66
N ILE A 384 24.39 19.85 3.78
CA ILE A 384 24.74 20.77 2.68
C ILE A 384 25.38 20.01 1.50
N ASP A 385 26.22 19.00 1.79
CA ASP A 385 26.89 18.18 0.78
C ASP A 385 25.95 17.26 -0.02
N LEU A 386 24.66 17.16 0.38
CA LEU A 386 23.63 16.48 -0.43
C LEU A 386 23.18 17.30 -1.65
N PHE A 387 23.54 18.59 -1.71
CA PHE A 387 23.05 19.53 -2.70
C PHE A 387 24.19 20.02 -3.61
N ILE A 388 23.83 20.30 -4.87
CA ILE A 388 24.72 20.95 -5.84
C ILE A 388 24.81 22.44 -5.50
N ASP A 389 23.66 23.09 -5.25
CA ASP A 389 23.59 24.47 -4.77
C ASP A 389 23.76 24.53 -3.24
N ARG A 390 25.02 24.59 -2.81
CA ARG A 390 25.40 24.61 -1.39
C ARG A 390 24.97 25.89 -0.67
N ASP A 391 24.92 27.01 -1.38
CA ASP A 391 24.54 28.31 -0.79
C ASP A 391 23.04 28.33 -0.49
N ALA A 392 22.22 27.83 -1.43
CA ALA A 392 20.79 27.67 -1.21
C ALA A 392 20.50 26.67 -0.09
N ALA A 393 21.23 25.54 -0.05
CA ALA A 393 21.11 24.53 1.01
C ALA A 393 21.47 25.08 2.39
N HIS A 394 22.60 25.80 2.51
CA HIS A 394 22.98 26.47 3.74
C HIS A 394 21.90 27.47 4.17
N GLY A 395 21.44 28.32 3.25
CA GLY A 395 20.39 29.31 3.55
C GLY A 395 19.07 28.69 4.02
N TRP A 396 18.66 27.55 3.45
CA TRP A 396 17.50 26.81 3.92
C TRP A 396 17.74 26.19 5.30
N LEU A 397 18.90 25.55 5.51
CA LEU A 397 19.24 24.89 6.76
C LEU A 397 19.31 25.88 7.93
N SER A 398 19.88 27.07 7.73
CA SER A 398 19.89 28.12 8.77
C SER A 398 18.47 28.51 9.19
N ARG A 399 17.56 28.75 8.23
CA ARG A 399 16.15 29.07 8.53
C ARG A 399 15.43 27.93 9.23
N TYR A 400 15.71 26.68 8.83
CA TYR A 400 15.18 25.50 9.51
C TYR A 400 15.65 25.43 10.97
N LEU A 401 16.93 25.67 11.24
CA LEU A 401 17.49 25.63 12.59
C LEU A 401 16.97 26.77 13.47
N GLU A 402 16.79 27.97 12.92
CA GLU A 402 16.10 29.08 13.59
C GLU A 402 14.67 28.68 13.99
N ARG A 403 13.94 28.06 13.08
CA ARG A 403 12.58 27.55 13.34
C ARG A 403 12.58 26.46 14.41
N VAL A 404 13.56 25.56 14.39
CA VAL A 404 13.73 24.51 15.39
C VAL A 404 14.04 25.07 16.77
N ALA A 405 14.80 26.17 16.87
CA ALA A 405 15.13 26.80 18.14
C ALA A 405 13.90 27.36 18.88
N MET A 406 12.77 27.52 18.19
CA MET A 406 11.48 27.93 18.77
C MET A 406 10.72 26.76 19.42
N GLU A 407 11.13 25.52 19.19
CA GLU A 407 10.43 24.33 19.70
C GLU A 407 10.67 24.11 21.19
N GLN A 408 9.57 23.97 21.94
CA GLN A 408 9.56 23.70 23.37
C GLN A 408 8.91 22.35 23.67
N THR A 409 9.41 21.68 24.70
CA THR A 409 8.80 20.47 25.26
C THR A 409 7.49 20.82 25.99
N ALA A 410 6.72 19.81 26.41
CA ALA A 410 5.53 20.03 27.23
C ALA A 410 5.82 20.70 28.60
N SER A 411 7.07 20.62 29.10
CA SER A 411 7.54 21.33 30.30
C SER A 411 7.94 22.78 30.04
N GLY A 412 7.88 23.25 28.78
CA GLY A 412 8.30 24.60 28.38
C GLY A 412 9.81 24.76 28.18
N GLU A 413 10.57 23.66 28.19
CA GLU A 413 12.03 23.67 28.00
C GLU A 413 12.38 23.64 26.51
N ALA A 414 13.49 24.26 26.13
CA ALA A 414 13.99 24.16 24.77
C ALA A 414 14.33 22.70 24.43
N LYS A 415 13.85 22.23 23.29
CA LYS A 415 14.07 20.85 22.86
C LYS A 415 15.53 20.63 22.45
N SER A 416 16.19 19.60 23.00
CA SER A 416 17.58 19.32 22.64
C SER A 416 17.71 18.76 21.23
N ALA A 417 18.86 18.98 20.59
CA ALA A 417 19.17 18.42 19.27
C ALA A 417 19.09 16.87 19.29
N GLN A 418 19.57 16.24 20.36
CA GLN A 418 19.50 14.79 20.54
C GLN A 418 18.04 14.30 20.55
N GLN A 419 17.18 14.88 21.39
CA GLN A 419 15.77 14.49 21.47
C GLN A 419 15.04 14.69 20.14
N ARG A 420 15.32 15.80 19.45
CA ARG A 420 14.78 16.08 18.12
C ARG A 420 15.19 15.01 17.11
N CYS A 421 16.49 14.72 17.01
CA CYS A 421 17.02 13.78 16.03
C CYS A 421 16.59 12.33 16.34
N GLU A 422 16.48 11.94 17.60
CA GLU A 422 15.89 10.64 18.00
C GLU A 422 14.44 10.49 17.51
N GLN A 423 13.60 11.51 17.69
CA GLN A 423 12.23 11.49 17.18
C GLN A 423 12.18 11.47 15.64
N MET A 424 13.04 12.24 14.99
CA MET A 424 13.13 12.24 13.53
C MET A 424 13.55 10.87 12.99
N ARG A 425 14.54 10.20 13.60
CA ARG A 425 14.95 8.85 13.20
C ARG A 425 13.83 7.81 13.33
N ALA A 426 12.90 8.00 14.26
CA ALA A 426 11.75 7.12 14.44
C ALA A 426 10.67 7.26 13.34
N VAL A 427 10.70 8.34 12.55
CA VAL A 427 9.72 8.60 11.48
C VAL A 427 10.35 8.81 10.09
N ASN A 428 11.67 8.96 10.02
CA ASN A 428 12.43 9.06 8.78
C ASN A 428 13.12 7.72 8.52
N PRO A 429 12.59 6.90 7.59
CA PRO A 429 13.15 5.59 7.34
C PRO A 429 14.59 5.73 6.83
N LYS A 430 15.45 4.81 7.24
CA LYS A 430 16.76 4.60 6.63
C LYS A 430 16.66 3.74 5.37
N TYR A 431 15.74 2.78 5.38
CA TYR A 431 15.54 1.80 4.32
C TYR A 431 14.14 1.89 3.75
N ILE A 432 14.05 1.93 2.41
CA ILE A 432 12.81 1.84 1.64
C ILE A 432 12.98 0.77 0.55
N LEU A 433 11.87 0.24 0.03
CA LEU A 433 11.90 -0.72 -1.08
C LEU A 433 12.17 0.00 -2.40
N ARG A 434 13.42 0.38 -2.63
CA ARG A 434 13.87 0.98 -3.89
C ARG A 434 13.68 -0.01 -5.04
N ASN A 435 13.36 0.49 -6.23
CA ASN A 435 13.08 -0.36 -7.38
C ASN A 435 14.28 -1.24 -7.78
N TYR A 436 15.51 -0.72 -7.68
CA TYR A 436 16.71 -1.49 -8.01
C TYR A 436 16.95 -2.65 -7.02
N LEU A 437 16.62 -2.47 -5.74
CA LEU A 437 16.73 -3.53 -4.73
C LEU A 437 15.71 -4.65 -5.02
N ALA A 438 14.47 -4.28 -5.31
CA ALA A 438 13.46 -5.24 -5.74
C ALA A 438 13.90 -5.99 -7.01
N GLN A 439 14.51 -5.30 -7.98
CA GLN A 439 15.02 -5.92 -9.20
C GLN A 439 16.17 -6.90 -8.93
N GLN A 440 17.13 -6.54 -8.08
CA GLN A 440 18.22 -7.44 -7.70
C GLN A 440 17.68 -8.73 -7.04
N ALA A 441 16.64 -8.61 -6.23
CA ALA A 441 15.98 -9.77 -5.64
C ALA A 441 15.24 -10.61 -6.69
N ILE A 442 14.60 -9.98 -7.68
CA ILE A 442 13.96 -10.66 -8.81
C ILE A 442 15.00 -11.43 -9.64
N ASP A 443 16.11 -10.78 -10.00
CA ASP A 443 17.14 -11.36 -10.87
C ASP A 443 17.76 -12.61 -10.25
N LYS A 444 18.02 -12.59 -8.94
CA LYS A 444 18.48 -13.77 -8.18
C LYS A 444 17.39 -14.83 -8.06
N ALA A 445 16.15 -14.43 -7.76
CA ALA A 445 15.03 -15.35 -7.61
C ALA A 445 14.72 -16.12 -8.90
N GLN A 446 14.87 -15.50 -10.07
CA GLN A 446 14.73 -16.15 -11.38
C GLN A 446 15.80 -17.23 -11.63
N GLN A 447 16.94 -17.14 -10.95
CA GLN A 447 18.01 -18.15 -10.97
C GLN A 447 17.83 -19.22 -9.87
N GLY A 448 16.73 -19.15 -9.10
CA GLY A 448 16.43 -20.05 -8.00
C GLY A 448 17.06 -19.66 -6.65
N ASP A 449 17.71 -18.49 -6.57
CA ASP A 449 18.27 -17.95 -5.33
C ASP A 449 17.32 -16.93 -4.69
N PHE A 450 16.69 -17.32 -3.58
CA PHE A 450 15.77 -16.46 -2.83
C PHE A 450 16.43 -15.71 -1.67
N SER A 451 17.76 -15.79 -1.51
CA SER A 451 18.44 -15.18 -0.36
C SER A 451 18.20 -13.68 -0.26
N GLU A 452 18.20 -12.98 -1.39
CA GLU A 452 17.99 -11.53 -1.44
C GLU A 452 16.56 -11.14 -1.07
N VAL A 453 15.57 -11.97 -1.44
CA VAL A 453 14.17 -11.79 -1.03
C VAL A 453 14.07 -11.88 0.49
N HIS A 454 14.72 -12.86 1.10
CA HIS A 454 14.74 -13.02 2.56
C HIS A 454 15.48 -11.88 3.25
N THR A 455 16.60 -11.42 2.70
CA THR A 455 17.35 -10.27 3.22
C THR A 455 16.51 -9.00 3.19
N LEU A 456 15.88 -8.66 2.06
CA LEU A 456 15.03 -7.48 1.94
C LEU A 456 13.78 -7.60 2.84
N ALA A 457 13.15 -8.76 2.91
CA ALA A 457 12.02 -8.98 3.80
C ALA A 457 12.40 -8.83 5.29
N LYS A 458 13.63 -9.17 5.68
CA LYS A 458 14.14 -8.93 7.03
C LYS A 458 14.46 -7.45 7.26
N LEU A 459 15.13 -6.82 6.30
CA LEU A 459 15.53 -5.41 6.34
C LEU A 459 14.32 -4.49 6.53
N LEU A 460 13.30 -4.67 5.69
CA LEU A 460 12.14 -3.79 5.56
C LEU A 460 11.15 -3.93 6.73
N LYS A 461 11.35 -4.89 7.64
CA LYS A 461 10.57 -4.97 8.89
C LYS A 461 10.89 -3.85 9.87
N ASN A 462 12.13 -3.35 9.85
CA ASN A 462 12.60 -2.31 10.75
C ASN A 462 13.22 -1.15 9.94
N PRO A 463 12.42 -0.45 9.10
CA PRO A 463 12.95 0.49 8.13
C PRO A 463 13.57 1.74 8.77
N TYR A 464 13.24 2.02 10.04
CA TYR A 464 13.72 3.17 10.81
C TYR A 464 15.00 2.89 11.60
N ASP A 465 15.30 1.62 11.86
CA ASP A 465 16.39 1.20 12.73
C ASP A 465 17.75 1.30 12.04
N GLU A 466 18.80 1.55 12.83
CA GLU A 466 20.17 1.34 12.38
C GLU A 466 20.46 -0.16 12.31
N GLN A 467 20.87 -0.63 11.14
CA GLN A 467 21.17 -2.04 10.88
C GLN A 467 22.57 -2.13 10.26
N ALA A 468 23.62 -2.24 11.10
CA ALA A 468 25.01 -2.08 10.67
C ALA A 468 25.44 -3.04 9.54
N GLU A 469 24.93 -4.27 9.53
CA GLU A 469 25.22 -5.25 8.46
C GLU A 469 24.48 -4.95 7.14
N MET A 470 23.54 -4.00 7.14
CA MET A 470 22.68 -3.66 6.01
C MET A 470 22.93 -2.26 5.45
N GLU A 471 24.04 -1.60 5.83
CA GLU A 471 24.31 -0.21 5.44
C GLU A 471 24.25 0.02 3.93
N ALA A 472 24.71 -0.96 3.15
CA ALA A 472 24.71 -0.90 1.69
C ALA A 472 23.31 -0.71 1.09
N TYR A 473 22.25 -1.14 1.78
CA TYR A 473 20.86 -0.98 1.32
C TYR A 473 20.32 0.45 1.50
N ALA A 474 21.02 1.30 2.26
CA ALA A 474 20.71 2.73 2.39
C ALA A 474 21.38 3.59 1.31
N HIS A 475 22.26 2.99 0.49
CA HIS A 475 22.96 3.71 -0.57
C HIS A 475 22.00 4.17 -1.68
N LEU A 476 22.46 5.17 -2.44
CA LEU A 476 21.78 5.61 -3.66
C LEU A 476 21.63 4.44 -4.63
N PRO A 477 20.57 4.47 -5.47
CA PRO A 477 20.52 3.59 -6.62
C PRO A 477 21.79 3.74 -7.48
N PRO A 478 22.31 2.64 -8.04
CA PRO A 478 23.29 2.71 -9.11
C PRO A 478 22.67 3.42 -10.33
N GLU A 479 23.49 3.90 -11.26
CA GLU A 479 23.02 4.69 -12.41
C GLU A 479 21.95 3.98 -13.25
N TRP A 480 22.02 2.65 -13.39
CA TRP A 480 20.99 1.87 -14.09
C TRP A 480 19.66 1.77 -13.30
N GLY A 481 19.70 1.94 -11.98
CA GLY A 481 18.55 1.85 -11.07
C GLY A 481 17.71 3.13 -11.01
N LYS A 482 18.33 4.31 -11.17
CA LYS A 482 17.69 5.63 -10.99
C LYS A 482 16.47 5.90 -11.88
N LYS A 483 16.38 5.26 -13.04
CA LYS A 483 15.32 5.50 -14.03
C LYS A 483 14.43 4.29 -14.28
N MET A 484 14.38 3.36 -13.31
CA MET A 484 13.58 2.15 -13.44
C MET A 484 12.09 2.46 -13.33
N VAL A 485 11.40 2.35 -14.46
CA VAL A 485 9.94 2.39 -14.57
C VAL A 485 9.44 0.95 -14.71
N ILE A 486 8.32 0.61 -14.05
CA ILE A 486 7.82 -0.77 -14.02
C ILE A 486 6.57 -0.96 -14.89
N SER A 487 6.46 -2.18 -15.40
CA SER A 487 5.28 -2.68 -16.10
C SER A 487 4.29 -3.44 -15.22
N CYS A 488 3.00 -3.18 -15.47
CA CYS A 488 1.93 -4.08 -15.09
C CYS A 488 2.16 -5.42 -15.78
N SER A 489 2.56 -6.44 -15.03
CA SER A 489 2.71 -7.82 -15.53
C SER A 489 1.37 -8.53 -15.76
N SER A 490 0.29 -7.78 -15.98
CA SER A 490 -1.08 -8.32 -16.13
C SER A 490 -1.23 -9.09 -17.42
#